data_AF-A0A7K0TNG9-F1
#
_entry.id   AF-A0A7K0TNG9-F1
#
_cell.length_a   1.000
_cell.length_b   1.000
_cell.length_c   1.000
_cell.angle_alpha   90.00
_cell.angle_beta   90.00
_cell.angle_gamma   90.00
#
_symmetry.space_group_name_H-M   'P 1'
#
loop_
_entity.id
_entity.type
_entity.pdbx_description
1 polymer ?
#
loop_
_entity_poly.entity_id
_entity_poly.type
_entity_poly.pdbx_seq_one_letter_code
_entity_poly.pdbx_strand_id
1 'polypeptide(L)'
;AEFWHARIREELSLSAEDNPDMDALISKQGYRGSRYSFGYPACPDLEQQTEIVKLLDPARIGVELSEEFQLHPEQSTSAIIVHHPEAKYFNAT
;
A
#
# COMPACT_ATOMS: atom_id res chain seq x y z
N ALA A 1 -4.46 -0.20 -7.03
CA ALA A 1 -3.36 -0.44 -6.07
C ALA A 1 -2.22 -1.26 -6.69
N GLU A 2 -2.46 -2.49 -7.13
CA GLU A 2 -1.40 -3.42 -7.59
C GLU A 2 -0.55 -2.89 -8.74
N PHE A 3 -1.16 -2.23 -9.73
CA PHE A 3 -0.42 -1.61 -10.84
C PHE A 3 0.66 -0.63 -10.35
N TRP A 4 0.33 0.27 -9.43
CA TRP A 4 1.29 1.23 -8.89
C TRP A 4 2.39 0.55 -8.08
N HIS A 5 2.05 -0.51 -7.33
CA HIS A 5 3.04 -1.27 -6.59
C HIS A 5 4.01 -2.01 -7.53
N ALA A 6 3.51 -2.63 -8.60
CA ALA A 6 4.32 -3.29 -9.62
C ALA A 6 5.25 -2.29 -10.33
N ARG A 7 4.71 -1.13 -10.71
CA ARG A 7 5.50 -0.05 -11.32
C ARG A 7 6.63 0.43 -10.41
N ILE A 8 6.37 0.60 -9.11
CA ILE A 8 7.42 0.99 -8.15
C ILE A 8 8.51 -0.08 -8.05
N ARG A 9 8.14 -1.38 -8.04
CA ARG A 9 9.15 -2.46 -8.06
C ARG A 9 9.97 -2.45 -9.34
N GLU A 10 9.36 -2.17 -10.50
CA GLU A 10 10.06 -2.01 -11.77
C GLU A 10 11.01 -0.81 -11.74
N GLU A 11 10.54 0.37 -11.33
CA GLU A 11 11.35 1.59 -11.22
C GLU A 11 12.53 1.45 -10.25
N LEU A 12 12.39 0.63 -9.21
CA LEU A 12 13.45 0.31 -8.25
C LEU A 12 14.32 -0.89 -8.66
N SER A 13 14.11 -1.47 -9.85
CA SER A 13 14.82 -2.67 -10.35
C SER A 13 14.67 -3.91 -9.45
N LEU A 14 13.52 -4.05 -8.78
CA LEU A 14 13.18 -5.17 -7.90
C LEU A 14 12.26 -6.21 -8.55
N SER A 15 11.68 -5.90 -9.72
CA SER A 15 10.73 -6.77 -10.43
C SER A 15 11.34 -8.09 -10.91
N ALA A 16 12.67 -8.22 -10.94
CA ALA A 16 13.34 -9.50 -11.23
C ALA A 16 13.07 -10.57 -10.16
N GLU A 17 12.65 -10.17 -8.96
CA GLU A 17 12.27 -11.06 -7.86
C GLU A 17 10.75 -11.39 -7.85
N ASP A 18 9.97 -10.84 -8.79
CA ASP A 18 8.54 -11.11 -8.90
C ASP A 18 8.29 -12.55 -9.37
N ASN A 19 7.34 -13.22 -8.73
CA ASN A 19 6.91 -14.55 -9.12
C ASN A 19 6.26 -14.49 -10.51
N PRO A 20 6.68 -15.33 -11.47
CA PRO A 20 6.10 -15.33 -12.82
C PRO A 20 4.64 -15.80 -12.85
N ASP A 21 4.21 -16.54 -11.82
CA ASP A 21 2.82 -16.92 -11.63
C ASP A 21 2.04 -15.77 -10.97
N MET A 22 1.03 -15.26 -11.68
CA MET A 22 0.25 -14.08 -11.25
C MET A 22 -0.50 -14.35 -9.94
N ASP A 23 -1.02 -15.56 -9.76
CA ASP A 23 -1.75 -15.92 -8.55
C ASP A 23 -0.80 -15.94 -7.35
N ALA A 24 0.38 -16.55 -7.48
CA ALA A 24 1.41 -16.52 -6.45
C ALA A 24 1.94 -15.10 -6.19
N LEU A 25 2.09 -14.28 -7.23
CA LEU A 25 2.52 -12.89 -7.12
C LEU A 25 1.56 -12.09 -6.21
N ILE A 26 0.26 -12.16 -6.49
CA ILE A 26 -0.76 -11.36 -5.79
C ILE A 26 -1.14 -12.00 -4.46
N SER A 27 -1.56 -13.26 -4.45
CA SER A 27 -2.16 -13.91 -3.27
C SER A 27 -1.16 -14.28 -2.18
N LYS A 28 0.11 -14.53 -2.55
CA LYS A 28 1.16 -14.97 -1.61
C LYS A 28 2.23 -13.93 -1.37
N GLN A 29 2.04 -12.69 -1.83
CA GLN A 29 3.09 -11.66 -1.85
C GLN A 29 4.40 -12.20 -2.45
N GLY A 30 4.29 -12.84 -3.61
CA GLY A 30 5.41 -13.41 -4.36
C GLY A 30 6.32 -12.37 -5.00
N TYR A 31 6.53 -11.24 -4.33
CA TYR A 31 7.39 -10.14 -4.73
C TYR A 31 8.23 -9.69 -3.52
N ARG A 32 9.29 -8.94 -3.77
CA ARG A 32 10.08 -8.30 -2.72
C ARG A 32 9.34 -7.10 -2.14
N GLY A 33 9.41 -6.97 -0.81
CA GLY A 33 8.76 -5.89 -0.08
C GLY A 33 7.30 -6.17 0.26
N SER A 34 6.64 -5.15 0.81
CA SER A 34 5.22 -5.17 1.14
C SER A 34 4.63 -3.77 1.05
N ARG A 35 3.31 -3.69 0.94
CA ARG A 35 2.55 -2.42 0.98
C ARG A 35 1.58 -2.47 2.16
N TYR A 36 1.59 -1.47 3.01
CA TYR A 36 0.76 -1.43 4.21
C TYR A 36 -0.23 -0.27 4.13
N SER A 37 -1.43 -0.47 4.65
CA SER A 37 -2.47 0.55 4.69
C SER A 37 -2.98 0.68 6.13
N PHE A 38 -3.29 1.90 6.55
CA PHE A 38 -3.92 2.12 7.86
C PHE A 38 -5.32 1.50 7.91
N GLY A 39 -5.70 0.99 9.08
CA GLY A 39 -6.91 0.18 9.29
C GLY A 39 -6.73 -1.33 9.06
N TYR A 40 -5.56 -1.78 8.62
CA TYR A 40 -5.23 -3.22 8.47
C TYR A 40 -4.41 -3.74 9.66
N PRO A 41 -4.29 -5.07 9.88
CA PRO A 41 -3.64 -5.62 11.08
C PRO A 41 -2.20 -5.15 11.36
N ALA A 42 -1.42 -4.85 10.33
CA ALA A 42 -0.05 -4.34 10.49
C ALA A 42 -0.01 -2.84 10.88
N CYS A 43 -1.07 -2.09 10.59
CA CYS A 43 -1.22 -0.66 10.84
C CYS A 43 -2.67 -0.38 11.28
N PRO A 44 -3.10 -0.82 12.47
CA PRO A 44 -4.52 -0.88 12.83
C PRO A 44 -5.15 0.50 13.08
N ASP A 45 -4.33 1.49 13.40
CA ASP A 45 -4.77 2.85 13.69
C ASP A 45 -5.10 3.60 12.39
N LEU A 46 -6.40 3.77 12.12
CA LEU A 46 -6.90 4.43 10.92
C LEU A 46 -6.60 5.95 10.92
N GLU A 47 -6.50 6.59 12.09
CA GLU A 47 -6.27 8.03 12.20
C GLU A 47 -4.93 8.45 11.58
N GLN A 48 -3.93 7.57 11.58
CA GLN A 48 -2.63 7.80 10.95
C GLN A 48 -2.69 7.99 9.42
N GLN A 49 -3.84 7.71 8.79
CA GLN A 49 -4.12 8.08 7.40
C GLN A 49 -3.93 9.59 7.14
N THR A 50 -4.16 10.43 8.15
CA THR A 50 -3.92 11.88 8.11
C THR A 50 -2.50 12.23 7.64
N GLU A 51 -1.49 11.47 8.06
CA GLU A 51 -0.09 11.70 7.69
C GLU A 51 0.15 11.43 6.20
N ILE A 52 -0.45 10.36 5.63
CA ILE A 52 -0.35 10.09 4.20
C ILE A 52 -1.05 11.18 3.38
N VAL A 53 -2.24 11.60 3.80
CA VAL A 53 -3.01 12.66 3.11
C VAL A 53 -2.21 13.96 3.08
N LYS A 54 -1.61 14.33 4.22
CA LYS A 54 -0.76 15.52 4.32
C LYS A 54 0.47 15.46 3.42
N LEU A 55 1.09 14.29 3.26
CA LEU A 55 2.28 14.11 2.43
C LEU A 55 1.98 14.11 0.93
N LEU A 56 0.87 13.47 0.52
CA LEU A 56 0.58 13.22 -0.89
C LEU A 56 -0.35 14.25 -1.53
N ASP A 57 -1.06 15.04 -0.73
CA ASP A 57 -2.09 15.98 -1.17
C ASP A 57 -3.07 15.34 -2.19
N PRO A 58 -3.86 14.33 -1.77
CA PRO A 58 -4.72 13.57 -2.66
C PRO A 58 -5.89 14.40 -3.23
N ALA A 59 -6.17 15.59 -2.68
CA ALA A 59 -7.18 16.50 -3.23
C ALA A 59 -6.88 16.88 -4.69
N ARG A 60 -5.61 16.88 -5.10
CA ARG A 60 -5.19 17.10 -6.50
C ARG A 60 -5.76 16.09 -7.50
N ILE A 61 -6.19 14.92 -7.01
CA ILE A 61 -6.85 13.87 -7.81
C ILE A 61 -8.32 13.65 -7.40
N GLY A 62 -8.90 14.57 -6.63
CA GLY A 62 -10.29 14.50 -6.18
C GLY A 62 -10.54 13.47 -5.08
N VAL A 63 -9.51 13.11 -4.31
CA VAL A 63 -9.63 12.22 -3.14
C VAL A 63 -9.48 13.02 -1.86
N GLU A 64 -10.43 12.86 -0.94
CA GLU A 64 -10.53 13.58 0.33
C GLU A 64 -10.55 12.62 1.52
N LEU A 65 -10.28 13.13 2.72
CA LEU A 65 -10.34 12.39 3.97
C LEU A 65 -11.58 12.84 4.76
N SER A 66 -12.43 11.91 5.18
CA SER A 66 -13.59 12.23 6.03
C SER A 66 -13.20 12.54 7.48
N GLU A 67 -14.18 12.99 8.26
CA GLU A 67 -14.04 13.17 9.71
C GLU A 67 -13.70 11.86 10.43
N GLU A 68 -14.13 10.71 9.89
CA GLU A 68 -13.83 9.36 10.38
C GLU A 68 -12.57 8.74 9.75
N PHE A 69 -11.71 9.55 9.11
CA PHE A 69 -10.45 9.14 8.51
C PHE A 69 -10.56 8.16 7.33
N GLN A 70 -11.73 8.08 6.68
CA GLN A 70 -11.93 7.28 5.48
C GLN A 70 -11.63 8.10 4.23
N LEU A 71 -11.15 7.43 3.17
CA LEU A 71 -10.93 8.09 1.88
C LEU A 71 -12.25 8.18 1.12
N HIS A 72 -12.52 9.35 0.53
CA HIS A 72 -13.64 9.57 -0.38
C HIS A 72 -13.13 9.97 -1.77
N PRO A 73 -13.60 9.32 -2.85
CA PRO A 73 -14.57 8.21 -2.90
C PRO A 73 -14.08 6.94 -2.20
N GLU A 74 -15.00 6.12 -1.67
CA GLU A 74 -14.68 4.90 -0.89
C GLU A 74 -13.83 3.89 -1.66
N GLN A 75 -13.89 3.90 -2.99
CA GLN A 75 -13.09 3.07 -3.89
C GLN A 75 -11.66 3.61 -4.06
N SER A 76 -11.13 4.25 -3.00
CA SER A 76 -9.78 4.78 -2.92
C SER A 76 -8.93 3.92 -2.00
N THR A 77 -7.61 3.95 -2.21
CA THR A 77 -6.67 3.23 -1.37
C THR A 77 -5.39 4.04 -1.24
N SER A 78 -4.86 4.09 -0.02
CA SER A 78 -3.51 4.58 0.28
C SER A 78 -2.64 3.39 0.69
N ALA A 79 -1.33 3.51 0.52
CA ALA A 79 -0.40 2.57 1.11
C ALA A 79 0.98 3.18 1.33
N ILE A 80 1.67 2.69 2.35
CA ILE A 80 3.11 2.82 2.55
C ILE A 80 3.77 1.63 1.86
N ILE A 81 4.76 1.89 1.00
CA ILE A 81 5.49 0.82 0.30
C ILE A 81 6.88 0.67 0.93
N VAL A 82 7.19 -0.54 1.38
CA VAL A 82 8.46 -0.88 2.01
C VAL A 82 9.15 -1.95 1.16
N HIS A 83 10.37 -1.68 0.71
CA HIS A 83 11.13 -2.53 -0.21
C HIS A 83 12.10 -3.50 0.49
N HIS A 84 12.13 -3.52 1.82
CA HIS A 84 12.98 -4.44 2.58
C HIS A 84 12.59 -5.90 2.24
N PRO A 85 13.56 -6.81 1.98
CA PRO A 85 13.26 -8.18 1.56
C PRO A 85 12.45 -8.98 2.58
N GLU A 86 12.59 -8.66 3.87
CA GLU A 86 11.85 -9.30 4.95
C GLU A 86 10.48 -8.66 5.26
N ALA A 87 10.11 -7.57 4.56
CA ALA A 87 8.81 -6.95 4.77
C ALA A 87 7.69 -7.90 4.30
N LYS A 88 6.79 -8.27 5.21
CA LYS A 88 5.63 -9.14 4.97
C LYS A 88 4.46 -8.63 5.78
N TYR A 89 3.24 -9.00 5.40
CA TYR A 89 2.10 -8.74 6.28
C TYR A 89 2.28 -9.46 7.62
N PHE A 90 2.04 -8.71 8.69
CA PHE A 90 2.07 -9.20 10.07
C PHE A 90 0.89 -8.61 10.84
N ASN A 91 0.63 -9.15 12.02
CA ASN A 91 -0.34 -8.59 12.95
C ASN A 91 0.39 -7.83 14.05
N ALA A 92 0.08 -6.56 14.22
CA ALA A 92 0.61 -5.72 15.31
C ALA A 92 -0.24 -5.82 16.59
N THR A 93 -1.38 -6.52 16.53
CA THR A 93 -2.33 -6.74 17.63
C THR A 93 -2.38 -8.18 18.08
#